data_AF-A0A7X1ZRV8-F1
#
_entry.id   AF-A0A7X1ZRV8-F1
#
_cell.length_a   1.000
_cell.length_b   1.000
_cell.length_c   1.000
_cell.angle_alpha   90.00
_cell.angle_beta   90.00
_cell.angle_gamma   90.00
#
_symmetry.space_group_name_H-M   'P 1'
#
loop_
_entity.id
_entity.type
_entity.pdbx_description
1 polymer ?
#
loop_
_entity_poly.entity_id
_entity_poly.type
_entity_poly.pdbx_seq_one_letter_code
_entity_poly.pdbx_strand_id
1 'polypeptide(L)'
;MTVLTETDKIDSLISAVFKETSSIGVRYFPVERRVLERKIEKVGILGEKVAIKISYQEGKEVNIQPEFSDCLKLAKKSDLSVKEIMKLVLKEFHKEREKSWKD
;
A
#
# COMPACT_ATOMS: atom_id res chain seq x y z
N MET A 1 -0.28 -22.51 -2.11
CA MET A 1 0.24 -21.33 -1.37
C MET A 1 1.45 -20.84 -2.13
N THR A 2 1.56 -19.53 -2.36
CA THR A 2 2.72 -18.89 -3.00
C THR A 2 3.19 -17.79 -2.08
N VAL A 3 4.51 -17.68 -1.87
CA VAL A 3 5.10 -16.67 -0.98
C VAL A 3 6.24 -15.96 -1.71
N LEU A 4 6.38 -14.66 -1.45
CA LEU A 4 7.50 -13.85 -1.92
C LEU A 4 8.31 -13.39 -0.70
N THR A 5 9.62 -13.51 -0.79
CA THR A 5 10.54 -13.09 0.27
C THR A 5 11.82 -12.54 -0.33
N GLU A 6 12.54 -11.77 0.48
CA GLU A 6 13.94 -11.43 0.22
C GLU A 6 14.81 -12.69 0.33
N THR A 7 15.91 -12.72 -0.43
CA THR A 7 16.78 -13.88 -0.59
C THR A 7 17.38 -14.37 0.74
N ASP A 8 17.71 -13.44 1.63
CA ASP A 8 18.29 -13.70 2.95
C ASP A 8 17.30 -14.36 3.94
N LYS A 9 16.00 -14.37 3.62
CA LYS A 9 14.92 -14.93 4.44
C LYS A 9 14.38 -16.26 3.93
N ILE A 10 14.93 -16.80 2.83
CA ILE A 10 14.43 -18.03 2.19
C ILE A 10 14.36 -19.19 3.18
N ASP A 11 15.46 -19.50 3.89
CA ASP A 11 15.51 -20.68 4.77
C ASP A 11 14.55 -20.56 5.96
N SER A 12 14.46 -19.36 6.55
CA SER A 12 13.51 -19.09 7.64
C SER A 12 12.07 -19.29 7.18
N LEU A 13 11.74 -18.88 5.96
CA LEU A 13 10.40 -19.02 5.42
C LEU A 13 10.07 -20.47 5.06
N ILE A 14 11.03 -21.21 4.48
CA ILE A 14 10.87 -22.65 4.19
C ILE A 14 10.63 -23.43 5.50
N SER A 15 11.39 -23.11 6.55
CA SER A 15 11.21 -23.70 7.87
C SER A 15 9.80 -23.46 8.42
N ALA A 16 9.28 -22.24 8.31
CA ALA A 16 7.91 -21.92 8.71
C ALA A 16 6.87 -22.71 7.89
N VAL A 17 7.05 -22.86 6.58
CA VAL A 17 6.14 -23.64 5.73
C VAL A 17 6.08 -25.11 6.16
N PHE A 18 7.22 -25.75 6.43
CA PHE A 18 7.21 -27.16 6.87
C PHE A 18 6.67 -27.35 8.28
N LYS A 19 6.88 -26.38 9.16
CA LYS A 19 6.39 -26.44 10.53
C LYS A 19 4.88 -26.27 10.61
N GLU A 20 4.33 -25.32 9.85
CA GLU A 20 2.93 -24.88 9.99
C GLU A 20 2.00 -25.51 8.94
N THR A 21 2.52 -26.33 8.04
CA THR A 21 1.73 -27.00 6.99
C THR A 21 2.13 -28.47 6.85
N SER A 22 1.30 -29.26 6.18
CA SER A 22 1.60 -30.67 5.85
C SER A 22 2.52 -30.83 4.63
N SER A 23 3.16 -29.76 4.17
CA SER A 23 4.01 -29.79 2.97
C SER A 23 5.28 -30.60 3.23
N ILE A 24 5.60 -31.54 2.33
CA ILE A 24 6.82 -32.38 2.40
C ILE A 24 7.99 -31.75 1.64
N GLY A 25 7.72 -30.77 0.75
CA GLY A 25 8.72 -30.10 -0.03
C GLY A 25 8.20 -28.77 -0.58
N VAL A 26 9.12 -27.91 -1.02
CA VAL A 26 8.82 -26.63 -1.68
C VAL A 26 9.60 -26.54 -2.99
N ARG A 27 9.04 -25.78 -3.94
CA ARG A 27 9.74 -25.35 -5.15
C ARG A 27 9.89 -23.84 -5.07
N TYR A 28 11.11 -23.34 -5.26
CA TYR A 28 11.38 -21.91 -5.25
C TYR A 28 12.24 -21.53 -6.45
N PHE A 29 12.11 -20.29 -6.89
CA PHE A 29 12.87 -19.71 -7.98
C PHE A 29 13.13 -18.23 -7.66
N PRO A 30 14.37 -17.73 -7.81
CA PRO A 30 14.65 -16.30 -7.67
C PRO A 30 13.98 -15.53 -8.82
N VAL A 31 13.49 -14.33 -8.53
CA VAL A 31 12.95 -13.41 -9.52
C VAL A 31 13.54 -12.03 -9.32
N GLU A 32 13.91 -11.37 -10.42
CA GLU A 32 14.22 -9.94 -10.38
C GLU A 32 12.94 -9.12 -10.37
N ARG A 33 12.99 -7.96 -9.71
CA ARG A 33 11.85 -7.07 -9.60
C ARG A 33 12.29 -5.63 -9.83
N ARG A 34 11.67 -4.97 -10.81
CA ARG A 34 11.73 -3.51 -10.94
C ARG A 34 10.57 -2.90 -10.15
N VAL A 35 10.86 -1.94 -9.30
CA VAL A 35 9.88 -1.26 -8.44
C VAL A 35 9.98 0.23 -8.69
N LEU A 36 8.83 0.90 -8.81
CA LEU A 36 8.79 2.35 -8.84
C LEU A 36 9.22 2.92 -7.49
N GLU A 37 9.94 4.05 -7.53
CA GLU A 37 10.12 4.85 -6.33
C GLU A 37 8.76 5.26 -5.78
N ARG A 38 8.61 5.27 -4.46
CA ARG A 38 7.34 5.62 -3.83
C ARG A 38 7.54 6.39 -2.55
N LYS A 39 6.60 7.30 -2.29
CA LYS A 39 6.47 8.00 -1.01
C LYS A 39 5.10 7.71 -0.41
N ILE A 40 5.03 7.81 0.92
CA ILE A 40 3.78 7.74 1.65
C ILE A 40 3.55 9.11 2.28
N GLU A 41 2.46 9.77 1.88
CA GLU A 41 1.96 10.98 2.50
C GLU A 41 0.70 10.68 3.30
N LYS A 42 0.25 11.63 4.12
CA LYS A 42 -0.96 11.47 4.94
C LYS A 42 -1.85 12.70 4.75
N VAL A 43 -3.14 12.46 4.53
CA VAL A 43 -4.17 13.50 4.47
C VAL A 43 -5.12 13.35 5.65
N GLY A 44 -5.48 14.47 6.27
CA GLY A 44 -6.47 14.51 7.34
C GLY A 44 -7.87 14.60 6.75
N ILE A 45 -8.75 13.63 7.04
CA ILE A 45 -10.12 13.64 6.52
C ILE A 45 -11.06 12.93 7.49
N LEU A 46 -12.25 13.51 7.72
CA LEU A 46 -13.25 12.98 8.65
C LEU A 46 -12.70 12.68 10.06
N GLY A 47 -11.72 13.47 10.52
CA GLY A 47 -11.08 13.29 11.83
C GLY A 47 -10.03 12.18 11.91
N GLU A 48 -9.73 11.52 10.78
CA GLU A 48 -8.74 10.44 10.69
C GLU A 48 -7.59 10.82 9.75
N LYS A 49 -6.44 10.15 9.88
CA LYS A 49 -5.33 10.27 8.94
C LYS A 49 -5.33 9.09 7.99
N VAL A 50 -5.44 9.35 6.69
CA VAL A 50 -5.39 8.31 5.65
C VAL A 50 -4.05 8.42 4.91
N ALA A 51 -3.33 7.31 4.81
CA ALA A 51 -2.09 7.25 4.04
C ALA A 51 -2.38 7.25 2.52
N ILE A 52 -1.52 7.93 1.77
CA ILE A 52 -1.54 8.04 0.31
C ILE A 52 -0.22 7.51 -0.23
N LYS A 53 -0.29 6.46 -1.05
CA LYS A 53 0.84 5.96 -1.83
C LYS A 53 1.01 6.79 -3.09
N ILE A 54 2.17 7.42 -3.23
CA ILE A 54 2.56 8.16 -4.44
C ILE A 54 3.70 7.40 -5.09
N SER A 55 3.54 7.01 -6.35
CA SER A 55 4.57 6.29 -7.13
C SER A 55 5.17 7.20 -8.20
N TYR A 56 6.47 7.09 -8.39
CA TYR A 56 7.26 7.93 -9.28
C TYR A 56 7.98 7.07 -10.33
N GLN A 57 7.99 7.56 -11.57
CA GLN A 57 8.77 7.01 -12.67
C GLN A 57 9.56 8.15 -13.29
N GLU A 58 10.89 8.02 -13.34
CA GLU A 58 11.78 9.07 -13.88
C GLU A 58 11.53 10.45 -13.22
N GLY A 59 11.33 10.44 -11.90
CA GLY A 59 11.04 11.65 -11.11
C GLY A 59 9.63 12.22 -11.28
N LYS A 60 8.78 11.65 -12.17
CA LYS A 60 7.41 12.10 -12.40
C LYS A 60 6.43 11.25 -11.59
N GLU A 61 5.47 11.90 -10.95
CA GLU A 61 4.34 11.22 -10.31
C GLU A 61 3.50 10.50 -11.38
N VAL A 62 3.32 9.19 -11.22
CA VAL A 62 2.54 8.36 -12.16
C VAL A 62 1.33 7.71 -11.52
N ASN A 63 1.28 7.63 -10.19
CA ASN A 63 0.13 7.08 -9.48
C ASN A 63 0.00 7.69 -8.08
N ILE A 64 -1.22 8.04 -7.68
CA ILE A 64 -1.58 8.52 -6.36
C ILE A 64 -2.79 7.70 -5.90
N GLN A 65 -2.61 6.90 -4.86
CA GLN A 65 -3.63 5.95 -4.40
C GLN A 65 -3.75 6.00 -2.88
N PRO A 66 -4.96 6.20 -2.32
CA PRO A 66 -5.21 6.00 -0.90
C PRO A 66 -4.96 4.56 -0.47
N GLU A 67 -4.41 4.38 0.73
CA GLU A 67 -4.25 3.07 1.33
C GLU A 67 -5.60 2.42 1.60
N PHE A 68 -5.85 1.30 0.94
CA PHE A 68 -7.14 0.61 1.02
C PHE A 68 -7.51 0.23 2.46
N SER A 69 -6.55 -0.23 3.25
CA SER A 69 -6.79 -0.60 4.65
C SER A 69 -7.28 0.57 5.50
N ASP A 70 -6.77 1.77 5.24
CA ASP A 70 -7.18 2.98 5.98
C ASP A 70 -8.56 3.45 5.47
N CYS A 71 -8.77 3.44 4.16
CA CYS A 71 -10.08 3.72 3.58
C CYS A 71 -11.16 2.74 4.07
N LEU A 72 -10.83 1.45 4.23
CA LEU A 72 -11.74 0.43 4.73
C LEU A 72 -12.08 0.67 6.21
N LYS A 73 -11.09 1.03 7.04
CA LYS A 73 -11.33 1.40 8.44
C LYS A 73 -12.23 2.63 8.54
N LEU A 74 -11.99 3.64 7.72
CA LEU A 74 -12.78 4.86 7.69
C LEU A 74 -14.21 4.58 7.19
N ALA A 75 -14.35 3.79 6.12
CA ALA A 75 -15.65 3.36 5.60
C ALA A 75 -16.49 2.69 6.68
N LYS A 76 -15.91 1.78 7.48
CA LYS A 76 -16.60 1.11 8.60
C LYS A 76 -17.08 2.04 9.71
N LYS A 77 -16.50 3.23 9.85
CA LYS A 77 -16.90 4.26 10.83
C LYS A 77 -17.85 5.31 10.25
N SER A 78 -18.13 5.22 8.95
CA SER A 78 -18.95 6.16 8.20
C SER A 78 -20.12 5.43 7.53
N ASP A 79 -21.05 6.17 6.94
CA ASP A 79 -22.11 5.60 6.10
C ASP A 79 -21.71 5.57 4.60
N LEU A 80 -20.41 5.65 4.32
CA LEU A 80 -19.86 5.74 2.96
C LEU A 80 -19.18 4.44 2.55
N SER A 81 -19.34 4.08 1.28
CA SER A 81 -18.59 2.97 0.69
C SER A 81 -17.09 3.29 0.59
N VAL A 82 -16.25 2.25 0.56
CA VAL A 82 -14.80 2.42 0.38
C VAL A 82 -14.46 3.21 -0.89
N LYS A 83 -15.25 3.05 -1.96
CA LYS A 83 -15.10 3.78 -3.21
C LYS A 83 -15.33 5.29 -3.03
N GLU A 84 -16.36 5.66 -2.28
CA GLU A 84 -16.63 7.07 -1.95
C GLU A 84 -15.55 7.65 -1.05
N ILE A 85 -15.11 6.89 -0.03
CA ILE A 85 -13.99 7.29 0.83
C ILE A 85 -12.72 7.52 0.00
N MET A 86 -12.34 6.61 -0.89
CA MET A 86 -11.16 6.79 -1.75
C MET A 86 -11.25 8.06 -2.61
N LYS A 87 -12.43 8.35 -3.18
CA LYS A 87 -12.66 9.58 -3.97
C LYS A 87 -12.54 10.84 -3.10
N LEU A 88 -13.11 10.82 -1.90
CA LEU A 88 -13.05 11.94 -0.95
C LEU A 88 -11.62 12.20 -0.47
N VAL A 89 -10.88 11.14 -0.12
CA VAL A 89 -9.49 11.21 0.31
C VAL A 89 -8.62 11.83 -0.79
N LEU A 90 -8.75 11.36 -2.04
CA LEU A 90 -8.01 11.94 -3.17
C LEU A 90 -8.36 13.41 -3.39
N LYS A 91 -9.64 13.77 -3.32
CA LYS A 91 -10.09 15.16 -3.47
C LYS A 91 -9.47 16.07 -2.40
N GLU A 92 -9.47 15.64 -1.14
CA GLU A 92 -8.87 16.43 -0.06
C GLU A 92 -7.35 16.52 -0.20
N PHE A 93 -6.69 15.43 -0.58
CA PHE A 93 -5.24 15.41 -0.80
C PHE A 93 -4.81 16.42 -1.89
N HIS A 94 -5.52 16.47 -3.02
CA HIS A 94 -5.24 17.47 -4.06
C HIS A 94 -5.47 18.90 -3.57
N LYS A 95 -6.53 19.14 -2.79
CA LYS A 95 -6.83 20.44 -2.21
C LYS A 95 -5.77 20.91 -1.20
N GLU A 96 -5.22 20.02 -0.38
CA GLU A 96 -4.11 20.36 0.54
C GLU A 96 -2.84 20.74 -0.25
N ARG A 97 -2.50 20.00 -1.30
CA ARG A 97 -1.33 20.30 -2.14
C ARG A 97 -1.45 21.61 -2.91
N GLU A 98 -2.63 21.95 -3.41
CA GLU A 98 -2.85 23.23 -4.11
C GLU A 98 -2.69 24.44 -3.18
N LYS A 99 -3.06 24.31 -1.90
CA LYS A 99 -2.86 25.36 -0.90
C LYS A 99 -1.38 25.56 -0.60
N SER A 100 -0.66 24.46 -0.37
CA SER A 100 0.77 24.48 -0.09
C SER A 100 1.64 25.09 -1.20
N TRP A 101 1.10 25.26 -2.42
CA TRP A 101 1.81 25.87 -3.54
C TRP A 101 1.57 27.38 -3.68
N LYS A 102 0.54 27.90 -3.00
CA LYS A 102 0.16 29.32 -3.03
C LYS A 102 0.68 30.12 -1.83
N ASP A 103 1.14 29.42 -0.80
CA ASP A 103 1.88 29.96 0.34
C ASP A 103 3.39 30.00 0.04
#